data_AF-A0A4Y3VI20-F1
#
_entry.id   AF-A0A4Y3VI20-F1
#
_cell.length_a   1.000
_cell.length_b   1.000
_cell.length_c   1.000
_cell.angle_alpha   90.00
_cell.angle_beta   90.00
_cell.angle_gamma   90.00
#
_symmetry.space_group_name_H-M   'P 1'
#
loop_
_entity.id
_entity.type
_entity.pdbx_description
1 polymer ?
#
loop_
_entity_poly.entity_id
_entity_poly.type
_entity_poly.pdbx_seq_one_letter_code
_entity_poly.pdbx_strand_id
1 'polypeptide(L)'
;MLIVMPSPPPHPLEHGVVLAEVRKVRRAGVVRLRELALPVVAEVARDLPRGDGELPGGPVEKVLRLAVSRMGGGTLQTAAEYSLGLAQGTRDWPAADRRRRAAQVYGVSVERFRKHHEFMVLGQVAEQIVQVAGRTPVTDAPAPAPYDRIPAAHRALRVRVERRTVPVTVHVHSVDLLRDMDVVVSPTNTYFALPAPYKSSISATLRRAGARRDPTGGLVEDRVHDELGSWAARHGAPGRAALPGTVAVTSAGALADQGIRRIYHVAVAVPRPETNDYDVQPADITRGVARVFALLAEEARRYDPPLRSVCLPLLGAGRGGLTPLESFGALWTAVEAELARGADWDIHFVVRRHARADLLERLLTSVGED
;
A
#
# COMPACT_ATOMS: atom_id res chain seq x y z
N MET A 1 -26.98 46.00 28.57
CA MET A 1 -26.28 44.71 28.72
C MET A 1 -27.02 43.71 27.83
N LEU A 2 -26.56 43.54 26.59
CA LEU A 2 -27.19 42.65 25.61
C LEU A 2 -26.64 41.24 25.81
N ILE A 3 -27.52 40.32 26.22
CA ILE A 3 -27.23 38.90 26.36
C ILE A 3 -27.05 38.34 24.95
N VAL A 4 -25.80 38.07 24.57
CA VAL A 4 -25.49 37.31 23.35
C VAL A 4 -25.89 35.87 23.61
N MET A 5 -26.98 35.43 22.98
CA MET A 5 -27.33 34.01 22.95
C MET A 5 -26.26 33.25 22.16
N PRO A 6 -25.80 32.09 22.63
CA PRO A 6 -24.88 31.25 21.86
C PRO A 6 -25.58 30.79 20.57
N SER A 7 -24.90 30.97 19.43
CA SER A 7 -25.35 30.41 18.16
C SER A 7 -25.52 28.89 18.28
N PRO A 8 -26.55 28.30 17.65
CA PRO A 8 -26.72 26.85 17.63
C PRO A 8 -25.50 26.17 16.97
N PRO A 9 -25.14 24.94 17.37
CA PRO A 9 -24.05 24.20 16.74
C PRO A 9 -24.35 23.99 15.26
N PRO A 10 -23.33 23.99 14.38
CA PRO A 10 -23.52 23.77 12.95
C PRO A 10 -24.18 22.41 12.74
N HIS A 11 -25.27 22.38 11.96
CA HIS A 11 -25.94 21.13 11.60
C HIS A 11 -24.94 20.14 11.01
N PRO A 12 -24.94 18.87 11.43
CA PRO A 12 -24.05 17.86 10.85
C PRO A 12 -24.34 17.75 9.35
N LEU A 13 -23.29 17.84 8.53
CA LEU A 13 -23.39 17.75 7.08
C LEU A 13 -24.05 16.43 6.66
N GLU A 14 -25.23 16.53 6.05
CA GLU A 14 -26.00 15.36 5.65
C GLU A 14 -25.39 14.65 4.43
N HIS A 15 -25.10 13.35 4.58
CA HIS A 15 -24.55 12.49 3.53
C HIS A 15 -25.31 12.56 2.21
N GLY A 16 -26.66 12.58 2.27
CA GLY A 16 -27.51 12.60 1.08
C GLY A 16 -27.32 13.85 0.22
N VAL A 17 -27.10 15.01 0.84
CA VAL A 17 -26.87 16.28 0.14
C VAL A 17 -25.49 16.29 -0.52
N VAL A 18 -24.47 15.81 0.20
CA VAL A 18 -23.11 15.66 -0.33
C VAL A 18 -23.09 14.69 -1.52
N LEU A 19 -23.77 13.54 -1.41
CA LEU A 19 -23.87 12.55 -2.48
C LEU A 19 -24.54 13.14 -3.74
N ALA A 20 -25.56 13.99 -3.58
CA ALA A 20 -26.19 14.65 -4.70
C ALA A 20 -25.21 15.57 -5.46
N GLU A 21 -24.37 16.31 -4.74
CA GLU A 21 -23.31 17.16 -5.32
C GLU A 21 -22.21 16.34 -6.01
N VAL A 22 -21.73 15.27 -5.37
CA VAL A 22 -20.77 14.33 -5.97
C VAL A 22 -21.30 13.72 -7.28
N ARG A 23 -22.61 13.43 -7.36
CA ARG A 23 -23.26 12.97 -8.60
C ARG A 23 -23.32 14.05 -9.68
N LYS A 24 -23.41 15.34 -9.33
CA LYS A 24 -23.30 16.45 -10.31
C LYS A 24 -21.89 16.48 -10.89
N VAL A 25 -20.87 16.40 -10.04
CA VAL A 25 -19.46 16.32 -10.46
C VAL A 25 -19.22 15.12 -11.38
N ARG A 26 -19.69 13.93 -11.00
CA ARG A 26 -19.54 12.70 -11.81
C ARG A 26 -20.15 12.86 -13.21
N ARG A 27 -21.26 13.59 -13.36
CA ARG A 27 -21.90 13.85 -14.65
C ARG A 27 -21.14 14.90 -15.46
N ALA A 28 -20.75 16.00 -14.84
CA ALA A 28 -20.13 17.12 -15.55
C ALA A 28 -18.65 16.89 -15.87
N GLY A 29 -17.92 16.23 -14.97
CA GLY A 29 -16.46 16.09 -15.01
C GLY A 29 -15.74 17.25 -14.31
N VAL A 30 -14.49 17.02 -13.93
CA VAL A 30 -13.69 17.96 -13.14
C VAL A 30 -13.24 19.22 -13.89
N VAL A 31 -13.30 19.22 -15.23
CA VAL A 31 -13.05 20.43 -16.04
C VAL A 31 -14.11 21.50 -15.81
N ARG A 32 -15.36 21.10 -15.57
CA ARG A 32 -16.51 22.00 -15.43
C ARG A 32 -16.88 22.31 -13.99
N LEU A 33 -15.99 22.08 -13.02
CA LEU A 33 -16.30 22.30 -11.60
C LEU A 33 -16.74 23.73 -11.30
N ARG A 34 -16.18 24.72 -12.00
CA ARG A 34 -16.51 26.14 -11.82
C ARG A 34 -17.93 26.49 -12.27
N GLU A 35 -18.53 25.67 -13.13
CA GLU A 35 -19.89 25.85 -13.65
C GLU A 35 -20.95 25.14 -12.77
N LEU A 36 -20.53 24.37 -11.77
CA LEU A 36 -21.43 23.60 -10.93
C LEU A 36 -21.76 24.33 -9.62
N ALA A 37 -23.05 24.38 -9.30
CA ALA A 37 -23.51 24.73 -7.96
C ALA A 37 -23.28 23.57 -6.99
N LEU A 38 -22.19 23.68 -6.21
CA LEU A 38 -21.73 22.73 -5.19
C LEU A 38 -21.58 23.43 -3.83
N PRO A 39 -22.63 24.09 -3.30
CA PRO A 39 -22.54 24.89 -2.07
C PRO A 39 -21.98 24.11 -0.88
N VAL A 40 -22.34 22.83 -0.74
CA VAL A 40 -21.92 22.02 0.40
C VAL A 40 -20.46 21.61 0.28
N VAL A 41 -20.02 21.11 -0.87
CA VAL A 41 -18.60 20.76 -1.07
C VAL A 41 -17.72 22.02 -1.06
N ALA A 42 -18.24 23.15 -1.55
CA ALA A 42 -17.55 24.44 -1.47
C ALA A 42 -17.41 24.95 -0.03
N GLU A 43 -18.39 24.67 0.84
CA GLU A 43 -18.29 24.94 2.28
C GLU A 43 -17.17 24.14 2.93
N VAL A 44 -17.16 22.82 2.72
CA VAL A 44 -16.06 21.96 3.19
C VAL A 44 -14.71 22.44 2.66
N ALA A 45 -14.67 22.98 1.43
CA ALA A 45 -13.46 23.52 0.85
C ALA A 45 -12.98 24.82 1.51
N ARG A 46 -13.89 25.63 2.08
CA ARG A 46 -13.54 26.85 2.83
C ARG A 46 -12.81 26.53 4.14
N ASP A 47 -13.18 25.41 4.76
CA ASP A 47 -12.61 24.98 6.04
C ASP A 47 -11.25 24.26 5.89
N LEU A 48 -10.85 23.93 4.66
CA LEU A 48 -9.53 23.37 4.38
C LEU A 48 -8.46 24.47 4.28
N PRO A 49 -7.25 24.26 4.83
CA PRO A 49 -6.15 25.20 4.68
C PRO A 49 -5.87 25.52 3.21
N ARG A 50 -5.70 26.80 2.88
CA ARG A 50 -5.20 27.23 1.56
C ARG A 50 -3.75 26.74 1.42
N GLY A 51 -3.42 26.18 0.25
CA GLY A 51 -2.05 25.76 -0.05
C GLY A 51 -1.53 26.55 -1.25
N ASP A 52 -0.21 26.63 -1.40
CA ASP A 52 0.48 27.56 -2.32
C ASP A 52 0.37 27.20 -3.81
N GLY A 53 -0.40 26.15 -4.16
CA GLY A 53 -0.68 25.74 -5.53
C GLY A 53 -2.18 25.64 -5.80
N GLU A 54 -2.70 26.53 -6.65
CA GLU A 54 -4.06 26.41 -7.16
C GLU A 54 -4.14 25.20 -8.11
N LEU A 55 -4.85 24.15 -7.68
CA LEU A 55 -5.26 23.10 -8.61
C LEU A 55 -6.15 23.72 -9.71
N PRO A 56 -6.09 23.24 -10.96
CA PRO A 56 -6.90 23.80 -12.05
C PRO A 56 -8.41 23.86 -11.76
N GLY A 57 -8.95 22.91 -10.97
CA GLY A 57 -10.36 22.89 -10.51
C GLY A 57 -10.61 23.50 -9.13
N GLY A 58 -9.64 24.21 -8.55
CA GLY A 58 -9.80 25.00 -7.34
C GLY A 58 -10.04 24.20 -6.04
N PRO A 59 -10.54 24.88 -4.99
CA PRO A 59 -10.74 24.29 -3.65
C PRO A 59 -11.65 23.06 -3.63
N VAL A 60 -12.67 23.02 -4.49
CA VAL A 60 -13.59 21.88 -4.61
C VAL A 60 -12.86 20.63 -5.14
N GLU A 61 -11.98 20.77 -6.13
CA GLU A 61 -11.18 19.63 -6.61
C GLU A 61 -10.26 19.10 -5.50
N LYS A 62 -9.73 19.99 -4.64
CA LYS A 62 -8.91 19.61 -3.50
C LYS A 62 -9.69 18.74 -2.50
N VAL A 63 -10.94 19.12 -2.17
CA VAL A 63 -11.82 18.31 -1.31
C VAL A 63 -12.06 16.93 -1.92
N LEU A 64 -12.39 16.87 -3.22
CA LEU A 64 -12.66 15.60 -3.91
C LEU A 64 -11.42 14.69 -3.93
N ARG A 65 -10.23 15.24 -4.21
CA ARG A 65 -8.98 14.48 -4.17
C ARG A 65 -8.65 13.98 -2.77
N LEU A 66 -8.83 14.82 -1.75
CA LEU A 66 -8.62 14.45 -0.36
C LEU A 66 -9.56 13.31 0.04
N ALA A 67 -10.86 13.45 -0.24
CA ALA A 67 -11.85 12.43 0.05
C ALA A 67 -11.52 11.09 -0.64
N VAL A 68 -11.18 11.12 -1.93
CA VAL A 68 -10.80 9.91 -2.68
C VAL A 68 -9.52 9.27 -2.14
N SER A 69 -8.52 10.09 -1.76
CA SER A 69 -7.26 9.58 -1.20
C SER A 69 -7.44 8.86 0.15
N ARG A 70 -8.51 9.17 0.89
CA ARG A 70 -8.84 8.57 2.19
C ARG A 70 -9.64 7.27 2.09
N MET A 71 -10.07 6.86 0.89
CA MET A 71 -10.84 5.64 0.68
C MET A 71 -10.04 4.33 0.87
N GLY A 72 -8.78 4.39 1.32
CA GLY A 72 -7.99 3.22 1.70
C GLY A 72 -7.33 2.47 0.53
N GLY A 73 -7.36 2.99 -0.69
CA GLY A 73 -6.75 2.36 -1.87
C GLY A 73 -7.64 1.33 -2.57
N GLY A 74 -7.01 0.46 -3.36
CA GLY A 74 -7.67 -0.65 -4.03
C GLY A 74 -8.63 -0.26 -5.16
N THR A 75 -9.47 -1.22 -5.56
CA THR A 75 -10.43 -1.07 -6.67
C THR A 75 -11.45 0.03 -6.40
N LEU A 76 -11.85 0.24 -5.14
CA LEU A 76 -12.77 1.28 -4.72
C LEU A 76 -12.21 2.68 -4.98
N GLN A 77 -11.01 2.98 -4.50
CA GLN A 77 -10.36 4.27 -4.74
C GLN A 77 -10.11 4.47 -6.24
N THR A 78 -9.53 3.48 -6.93
CA THR A 78 -9.22 3.59 -8.36
C THR A 78 -10.48 3.79 -9.21
N ALA A 79 -11.59 3.12 -8.88
CA ALA A 79 -12.86 3.35 -9.54
C ALA A 79 -13.42 4.75 -9.26
N ALA A 80 -13.24 5.29 -8.04
CA ALA A 80 -13.62 6.67 -7.72
C ALA A 80 -12.80 7.69 -8.51
N GLU A 81 -11.48 7.50 -8.60
CA GLU A 81 -10.56 8.33 -9.37
C GLU A 81 -10.97 8.39 -10.85
N TYR A 82 -11.25 7.23 -11.46
CA TYR A 82 -11.73 7.19 -12.84
C TYR A 82 -13.14 7.74 -13.00
N SER A 83 -14.08 7.43 -12.10
CA SER A 83 -15.47 7.91 -12.19
C SER A 83 -15.56 9.44 -12.17
N LEU A 84 -14.73 10.09 -11.34
CA LEU A 84 -14.70 11.54 -11.19
C LEU A 84 -13.73 12.23 -12.16
N GLY A 85 -12.84 11.50 -12.83
CA GLY A 85 -11.82 12.08 -13.73
C GLY A 85 -10.63 12.68 -12.99
N LEU A 86 -10.35 12.16 -11.80
CA LEU A 86 -9.23 12.59 -10.95
C LEU A 86 -7.95 11.79 -11.21
N ALA A 87 -8.06 10.62 -11.86
CA ALA A 87 -6.91 9.86 -12.32
C ALA A 87 -6.11 10.66 -13.37
N GLN A 88 -4.79 10.51 -13.35
CA GLN A 88 -3.90 11.22 -14.28
C GLN A 88 -4.31 10.99 -15.73
N GLY A 89 -4.40 12.07 -16.51
CA GLY A 89 -4.76 12.02 -17.94
C GLY A 89 -6.23 11.70 -18.24
N THR A 90 -7.13 11.74 -17.24
CA THR A 90 -8.57 11.44 -17.43
C THR A 90 -9.49 12.64 -17.21
N ARG A 91 -8.91 13.83 -17.07
CA ARG A 91 -9.59 15.06 -16.67
C ARG A 91 -10.68 15.47 -17.67
N ASP A 92 -10.35 15.41 -18.95
CA ASP A 92 -11.12 15.79 -20.12
C ASP A 92 -11.96 14.64 -20.71
N TRP A 93 -11.83 13.43 -20.15
CA TRP A 93 -12.55 12.27 -20.68
C TRP A 93 -14.07 12.45 -20.56
N PRO A 94 -14.86 12.02 -21.57
CA PRO A 94 -16.31 11.97 -21.47
C PRO A 94 -16.79 11.13 -20.29
N ALA A 95 -17.95 11.51 -19.71
CA ALA A 95 -18.51 10.82 -18.54
C ALA A 95 -18.87 9.34 -18.80
N ALA A 96 -19.08 8.96 -20.06
CA ALA A 96 -19.28 7.58 -20.48
C ALA A 96 -17.97 6.77 -20.45
N ASP A 97 -16.86 7.37 -20.90
CA ASP A 97 -15.55 6.72 -20.97
C ASP A 97 -14.94 6.55 -19.57
N ARG A 98 -15.10 7.56 -18.72
CA ARG A 98 -14.81 7.48 -17.28
C ARG A 98 -15.54 6.33 -16.60
N ARG A 99 -16.84 6.17 -16.89
CA ARG A 99 -17.65 5.04 -16.38
C ARG A 99 -17.14 3.71 -16.90
N ARG A 100 -16.86 3.63 -18.20
CA ARG A 100 -16.35 2.40 -18.82
C ARG A 100 -15.04 1.98 -18.16
N ARG A 101 -14.14 2.94 -17.92
CA ARG A 101 -12.88 2.67 -17.25
C ARG A 101 -13.06 2.27 -15.78
N ALA A 102 -13.95 2.94 -15.05
CA ALA A 102 -14.27 2.56 -13.67
C ALA A 102 -14.92 1.16 -13.57
N ALA A 103 -15.77 0.78 -14.54
CA ALA A 103 -16.34 -0.56 -14.63
C ALA A 103 -15.26 -1.64 -14.87
N GLN A 104 -14.26 -1.33 -15.70
CA GLN A 104 -13.12 -2.22 -15.93
C GLN A 104 -12.30 -2.48 -14.64
N VAL A 105 -12.23 -1.51 -13.72
CA VAL A 105 -11.54 -1.70 -12.43
C VAL A 105 -12.18 -2.82 -11.61
N TYR A 106 -13.49 -2.99 -11.71
CA TYR A 106 -14.24 -4.06 -11.03
C TYR A 106 -14.43 -5.32 -11.89
N GLY A 107 -13.98 -5.32 -13.15
CA GLY A 107 -14.23 -6.45 -14.06
C GLY A 107 -15.71 -6.68 -14.38
N VAL A 108 -16.56 -5.66 -14.25
CA VAL A 108 -18.02 -5.77 -14.50
C VAL A 108 -18.43 -5.01 -15.75
N SER A 109 -19.60 -5.34 -16.30
CA SER A 109 -20.19 -4.57 -17.40
C SER A 109 -20.49 -3.12 -16.98
N VAL A 110 -20.45 -2.20 -17.95
CA VAL A 110 -20.76 -0.77 -17.72
C VAL A 110 -22.15 -0.59 -17.12
N GLU A 111 -23.10 -1.42 -17.54
CA GLU A 111 -24.48 -1.39 -17.06
C GLU A 111 -24.59 -1.88 -15.60
N ARG A 112 -23.89 -2.96 -15.24
CA ARG A 112 -23.84 -3.46 -13.86
C ARG A 112 -23.16 -2.44 -12.95
N PHE A 113 -22.08 -1.82 -13.43
CA PHE A 113 -21.39 -0.75 -12.72
C PHE A 113 -22.34 0.42 -12.46
N ARG A 114 -23.02 0.93 -13.49
CA ARG A 114 -23.99 2.03 -13.38
C ARG A 114 -25.06 1.77 -12.32
N LYS A 115 -25.64 0.56 -12.31
CA LYS A 115 -26.76 0.21 -11.42
C LYS A 115 -26.37 -0.02 -9.97
N HIS A 116 -25.18 -0.59 -9.71
CA HIS A 116 -24.83 -1.07 -8.36
C HIS A 116 -23.54 -0.46 -7.82
N HIS A 117 -22.47 -0.43 -8.62
CA HIS A 117 -21.14 -0.07 -8.11
C HIS A 117 -20.92 1.43 -8.11
N GLU A 118 -21.45 2.15 -9.11
CA GLU A 118 -21.34 3.61 -9.19
C GLU A 118 -22.05 4.28 -8.00
N PHE A 119 -23.20 3.76 -7.56
CA PHE A 119 -23.87 4.25 -6.37
C PHE A 119 -22.99 4.08 -5.12
N MET A 120 -22.44 2.88 -4.93
CA MET A 120 -21.57 2.56 -3.79
C MET A 120 -20.29 3.40 -3.79
N VAL A 121 -19.60 3.50 -4.93
CA VAL A 121 -18.37 4.29 -5.10
C VAL A 121 -18.63 5.76 -4.76
N LEU A 122 -19.67 6.38 -5.33
CA LEU A 122 -19.98 7.78 -5.05
C LEU A 122 -20.48 7.99 -3.61
N GLY A 123 -21.20 7.00 -3.04
CA GLY A 123 -21.61 7.00 -1.64
C GLY A 123 -20.42 7.02 -0.68
N GLN A 124 -19.38 6.24 -0.98
CA GLN A 124 -18.14 6.22 -0.20
C GLN A 124 -17.35 7.54 -0.35
N VAL A 125 -17.34 8.17 -1.53
CA VAL A 125 -16.76 9.50 -1.68
C VAL A 125 -17.52 10.53 -0.83
N ALA A 126 -18.85 10.48 -0.81
CA ALA A 126 -19.67 11.39 -0.01
C ALA A 126 -19.42 11.21 1.49
N GLU A 127 -19.33 9.97 1.97
CA GLU A 127 -18.95 9.61 3.34
C GLU A 127 -17.63 10.27 3.74
N GLN A 128 -16.61 10.16 2.88
CA GLN A 128 -15.30 10.74 3.15
C GLN A 128 -15.32 12.28 3.18
N ILE A 129 -16.17 12.93 2.38
CA ILE A 129 -16.34 14.40 2.42
C ILE A 129 -17.00 14.83 3.75
N VAL A 130 -18.02 14.09 4.22
CA VAL A 130 -18.64 14.34 5.53
C VAL A 130 -17.60 14.19 6.65
N GLN A 131 -16.76 13.15 6.59
CA GLN A 131 -15.67 12.95 7.55
C GLN A 131 -14.57 14.03 7.48
N VAL A 132 -14.32 14.61 6.31
CA VAL A 132 -13.40 15.75 6.17
C VAL A 132 -13.95 16.97 6.91
N ALA A 133 -15.26 17.17 6.85
CA ALA A 133 -15.91 18.35 7.41
C ALA A 133 -16.27 18.24 8.90
N GLY A 134 -16.50 17.02 9.40
CA GLY A 134 -16.77 16.76 10.82
C GLY A 134 -15.54 16.85 11.73
N ARG A 135 -14.35 17.10 11.18
CA ARG A 135 -13.14 17.31 11.97
C ARG A 135 -13.00 18.80 12.28
N THR A 136 -13.24 19.18 13.55
CA THR A 136 -12.58 20.34 14.15
C THR A 136 -11.09 20.24 13.81
N PRO A 137 -10.42 21.31 13.35
CA PRO A 137 -9.01 21.25 13.01
C PRO A 137 -8.23 20.94 14.28
N VAL A 138 -8.01 19.66 14.55
CA VAL A 138 -6.92 19.22 15.39
C VAL A 138 -5.69 19.66 14.62
N THR A 139 -4.98 20.62 15.22
CA THR A 139 -3.67 21.14 14.84
C THR A 139 -2.58 20.07 14.92
N ASP A 140 -2.86 18.87 14.37
CA ASP A 140 -1.94 17.75 14.16
C ASP A 140 -2.03 17.25 12.70
N ALA A 141 -2.36 18.15 11.77
CA ALA A 141 -1.74 18.03 10.47
C ALA A 141 -0.28 18.44 10.68
N PRO A 142 0.74 17.58 10.46
CA PRO A 142 2.09 18.09 10.32
C PRO A 142 1.99 19.18 9.26
N ALA A 143 2.45 20.39 9.60
CA ALA A 143 2.58 21.48 8.64
C ALA A 143 3.15 20.88 7.35
N PRO A 144 2.68 21.31 6.14
CA PRO A 144 3.41 20.94 4.94
C PRO A 144 4.87 21.29 5.22
N ALA A 145 5.71 20.26 5.32
CA ALA A 145 7.13 20.47 5.51
C ALA A 145 7.50 21.45 4.39
N PRO A 146 8.24 22.54 4.70
CA PRO A 146 8.63 23.49 3.68
C PRO A 146 9.11 22.69 2.46
N TYR A 147 8.63 23.07 1.26
CA TYR A 147 8.91 22.41 -0.02
C TYR A 147 10.42 22.28 -0.34
N ASP A 148 11.28 22.72 0.59
CA ASP A 148 12.72 22.77 0.53
C ASP A 148 13.42 21.44 0.88
N ARG A 149 12.69 20.39 1.28
CA ARG A 149 13.30 19.08 1.59
C ARG A 149 12.60 17.91 0.91
N ILE A 150 13.31 17.27 -0.02
CA ILE A 150 12.94 15.96 -0.56
C ILE A 150 12.91 14.96 0.62
N PRO A 151 11.77 14.31 0.92
CA PRO A 151 11.70 13.37 2.02
C PRO A 151 12.72 12.24 1.85
N ALA A 152 13.39 11.86 2.95
CA ALA A 152 14.43 10.84 2.90
C ALA A 152 13.88 9.49 2.41
N ALA A 153 14.60 8.88 1.46
CA ALA A 153 14.29 7.56 0.92
C ALA A 153 14.67 6.42 1.90
N HIS A 154 15.48 6.73 2.91
CA HIS A 154 15.86 5.81 3.98
C HIS A 154 15.64 6.51 5.32
N ARG A 155 14.89 5.88 6.22
CA ARG A 155 14.60 6.40 7.55
C ARG A 155 15.11 5.44 8.59
N ALA A 156 16.12 5.85 9.36
CA ALA A 156 16.64 5.07 10.48
C ALA A 156 15.85 5.43 11.74
N LEU A 157 15.23 4.42 12.34
CA LEU A 157 14.39 4.54 13.52
C LEU A 157 15.03 3.78 14.69
N ARG A 158 14.82 4.29 15.91
CA ARG A 158 15.16 3.59 17.15
C ARG A 158 13.88 3.11 17.80
N VAL A 159 13.67 1.80 17.80
CA VAL A 159 12.42 1.19 18.24
C VAL A 159 12.62 0.56 19.61
N ARG A 160 11.74 0.89 20.56
CA ARG A 160 11.71 0.28 21.88
C ARG A 160 11.07 -1.11 21.75
N VAL A 161 11.78 -2.15 22.19
CA VAL A 161 11.26 -3.51 22.29
C VAL A 161 11.58 -3.98 23.70
N GLU A 162 10.55 -4.12 24.53
CA GLU A 162 10.68 -4.37 25.97
C GLU A 162 11.73 -3.45 26.63
N ARG A 163 12.83 -4.03 27.14
CA ARG A 163 13.90 -3.30 27.82
C ARG A 163 15.03 -2.86 26.88
N ARG A 164 14.95 -3.13 25.57
CA ARG A 164 15.98 -2.79 24.58
C ARG A 164 15.53 -1.71 23.60
N THR A 165 16.49 -1.10 22.93
CA THR A 165 16.27 -0.22 21.78
C THR A 165 16.99 -0.84 20.60
N VAL A 166 16.26 -1.10 19.53
CA VAL A 166 16.75 -1.80 18.33
C VAL A 166 16.69 -0.84 17.15
N PRO A 167 17.74 -0.75 16.31
CA PRO A 167 17.68 0.01 15.07
C PRO A 167 16.77 -0.68 14.05
N VAL A 168 15.89 0.09 13.41
CA VAL A 168 15.02 -0.36 12.32
C VAL A 168 15.14 0.63 11.17
N THR A 169 15.29 0.13 9.94
CA THR A 169 15.36 1.01 8.76
C THR A 169 14.13 0.87 7.88
N VAL A 170 13.50 2.00 7.51
CA VAL A 170 12.38 2.04 6.55
C VAL A 170 12.87 2.61 5.21
N HIS A 171 12.80 1.79 4.18
CA HIS A 171 13.11 2.10 2.79
C HIS A 171 11.85 2.57 2.04
N VAL A 172 11.93 3.76 1.43
CA VAL A 172 10.84 4.39 0.69
C VAL A 172 11.13 4.43 -0.80
N HIS A 173 11.18 3.25 -1.41
CA HIS A 173 11.44 3.08 -2.83
C HIS A 173 10.95 1.70 -3.31
N SER A 174 11.20 1.37 -4.59
CA SER A 174 10.90 0.05 -5.13
C SER A 174 11.91 -1.00 -4.62
N VAL A 175 11.48 -2.25 -4.50
CA VAL A 175 12.27 -3.34 -3.90
C VAL A 175 13.52 -3.72 -4.72
N ASP A 176 13.55 -3.40 -6.01
CA ASP A 176 14.69 -3.56 -6.92
C ASP A 176 15.78 -2.49 -6.77
N LEU A 177 15.59 -1.52 -5.86
CA LEU A 177 16.60 -0.53 -5.48
C LEU A 177 17.25 -0.82 -4.12
N LEU A 178 16.87 -1.94 -3.47
CA LEU A 178 17.52 -2.37 -2.23
C LEU A 178 18.97 -2.77 -2.51
N ARG A 179 19.87 -2.46 -1.59
CA ARG A 179 21.29 -2.79 -1.66
C ARG A 179 21.80 -3.27 -0.32
N ASP A 180 22.82 -4.13 -0.36
CA ASP A 180 23.62 -4.55 0.78
C ASP A 180 22.80 -5.24 1.89
N MET A 181 21.81 -6.07 1.49
CA MET A 181 20.88 -6.77 2.38
C MET A 181 20.98 -8.29 2.25
N ASP A 182 21.01 -9.03 3.34
CA ASP A 182 21.26 -10.47 3.26
C ASP A 182 20.05 -11.23 2.76
N VAL A 183 18.87 -10.89 3.29
CA VAL A 183 17.60 -11.53 2.93
C VAL A 183 16.57 -10.48 2.54
N VAL A 184 15.92 -10.67 1.38
CA VAL A 184 14.70 -9.94 1.02
C VAL A 184 13.52 -10.89 1.02
N VAL A 185 12.46 -10.52 1.74
CA VAL A 185 11.22 -11.29 1.79
C VAL A 185 10.33 -10.96 0.60
N SER A 186 9.87 -11.99 -0.10
CA SER A 186 9.00 -11.91 -1.27
C SER A 186 7.61 -12.48 -0.94
N PRO A 187 6.53 -11.67 -0.98
CA PRO A 187 5.18 -12.21 -0.87
C PRO A 187 4.82 -13.00 -2.13
N THR A 188 4.52 -14.29 -1.94
CA THR A 188 4.19 -15.22 -3.02
C THR A 188 2.87 -15.93 -2.71
N ASN A 189 2.20 -16.42 -3.76
CA ASN A 189 1.00 -17.24 -3.57
C ASN A 189 1.34 -18.64 -3.05
N THR A 190 0.33 -19.36 -2.55
CA THR A 190 0.48 -20.71 -2.02
C THR A 190 0.93 -21.75 -3.03
N TYR A 191 0.91 -21.47 -4.33
CA TYR A 191 1.43 -22.37 -5.38
C TYR A 191 2.88 -22.06 -5.75
N PHE A 192 3.52 -21.09 -5.09
CA PHE A 192 4.85 -20.60 -5.45
C PHE A 192 4.99 -20.16 -6.93
N ALA A 193 3.87 -19.81 -7.58
CA ALA A 193 3.86 -19.37 -8.96
C ALA A 193 4.17 -17.86 -9.04
N LEU A 194 5.38 -17.49 -9.49
CA LEU A 194 5.73 -16.07 -9.60
C LEU A 194 4.90 -15.37 -10.68
N PRO A 195 4.44 -14.12 -10.44
CA PRO A 195 3.74 -13.36 -11.46
C PRO A 195 4.62 -13.10 -12.69
N ALA A 196 3.98 -12.74 -13.80
CA ALA A 196 4.69 -12.32 -15.00
C ALA A 196 5.62 -11.11 -14.70
N PRO A 197 6.83 -11.04 -15.29
CA PRO A 197 7.84 -10.03 -14.93
C PRO A 197 7.43 -8.57 -15.14
N TYR A 198 6.44 -8.29 -16.00
CA TYR A 198 5.94 -6.94 -16.26
C TYR A 198 4.87 -6.46 -15.26
N LYS A 199 4.48 -7.29 -14.28
CA LYS A 199 3.55 -6.90 -13.22
C LYS A 199 4.26 -6.02 -12.19
N SER A 200 3.48 -5.23 -11.46
CA SER A 200 3.97 -4.23 -10.49
C SER A 200 3.95 -4.71 -9.03
N SER A 201 3.80 -6.02 -8.79
CA SER A 201 3.89 -6.62 -7.46
C SER A 201 5.35 -6.75 -7.03
N ILE A 202 5.57 -6.93 -5.72
CA ILE A 202 6.92 -7.10 -5.15
C ILE A 202 7.59 -8.34 -5.72
N SER A 203 6.91 -9.49 -5.72
CA SER A 203 7.41 -10.74 -6.29
C SER A 203 7.71 -10.66 -7.79
N ALA A 204 6.93 -9.88 -8.56
CA ALA A 204 7.22 -9.65 -9.97
C ALA A 204 8.48 -8.79 -10.17
N THR A 205 8.64 -7.75 -9.35
CA THR A 205 9.83 -6.88 -9.37
C THR A 205 11.08 -7.65 -8.94
N LEU A 206 11.02 -8.44 -7.87
CA LEU A 206 12.13 -9.29 -7.43
C LEU A 206 12.52 -10.33 -8.48
N ARG A 207 11.53 -11.01 -9.10
CA ARG A 207 11.79 -11.92 -10.24
C ARG A 207 12.52 -11.18 -11.37
N ARG A 208 11.99 -10.03 -11.80
CA ARG A 208 12.55 -9.24 -12.90
C ARG A 208 13.97 -8.76 -12.61
N ALA A 209 14.24 -8.33 -11.38
CA ALA A 209 15.52 -7.78 -10.96
C ALA A 209 16.56 -8.87 -10.67
N GLY A 210 16.13 -10.05 -10.21
CA GLY A 210 16.98 -11.23 -10.04
C GLY A 210 17.28 -11.98 -11.34
N ALA A 211 16.63 -11.63 -12.44
CA ALA A 211 16.87 -12.23 -13.75
C ALA A 211 18.12 -11.64 -14.41
N ARG A 212 18.93 -12.50 -15.06
CA ARG A 212 20.09 -12.08 -15.83
C ARG A 212 19.67 -11.70 -17.25
N ARG A 213 20.15 -10.55 -17.72
CA ARG A 213 19.85 -10.02 -19.04
C ARG A 213 21.13 -9.81 -19.84
N ASP A 214 21.00 -9.88 -21.15
CA ASP A 214 22.06 -9.49 -22.07
C ASP A 214 22.13 -7.94 -22.19
N PRO A 215 23.17 -7.39 -22.85
CA PRO A 215 23.30 -5.95 -23.04
C PRO A 215 22.15 -5.29 -23.82
N THR A 216 21.37 -6.06 -24.58
CA THR A 216 20.19 -5.58 -25.31
C THR A 216 18.90 -5.62 -24.49
N GLY A 217 18.99 -6.11 -23.24
CA GLY A 217 17.86 -6.26 -22.33
C GLY A 217 17.09 -7.57 -22.48
N GLY A 218 17.54 -8.47 -23.37
CA GLY A 218 16.99 -9.81 -23.56
C GLY A 218 17.17 -10.67 -22.32
N LEU A 219 16.17 -11.49 -22.00
CA LEU A 219 16.23 -12.41 -20.85
C LEU A 219 17.17 -13.57 -21.20
N VAL A 220 18.29 -13.69 -20.47
CA VAL A 220 19.21 -14.82 -20.60
C VAL A 220 18.86 -15.90 -19.59
N GLU A 221 18.42 -15.51 -18.40
CA GLU A 221 18.17 -16.45 -17.31
C GLU A 221 17.18 -15.90 -16.28
N ASP A 222 16.16 -16.69 -15.92
CA ASP A 222 15.17 -16.35 -14.90
C ASP A 222 15.45 -17.13 -13.60
N ARG A 223 16.65 -16.94 -13.05
CA ARG A 223 17.20 -17.77 -11.97
C ARG A 223 16.26 -17.91 -10.77
N VAL A 224 15.65 -16.81 -10.32
CA VAL A 224 14.73 -16.81 -9.17
C VAL A 224 13.48 -17.65 -9.45
N HIS A 225 12.96 -17.61 -10.69
CA HIS A 225 11.82 -18.42 -11.10
C HIS A 225 12.17 -19.91 -11.15
N ASP A 226 13.29 -20.25 -11.78
CA ASP A 226 13.72 -21.64 -11.98
C ASP A 226 14.06 -22.32 -10.65
N GLU A 227 14.74 -21.59 -9.74
CA GLU A 227 15.05 -22.09 -8.40
C GLU A 227 13.81 -22.28 -7.54
N LEU A 228 12.82 -21.37 -7.64
CA LEU A 228 11.58 -21.50 -6.90
C LEU A 228 10.74 -22.68 -7.41
N GLY A 229 10.69 -22.88 -8.74
CA GLY A 229 10.05 -24.05 -9.34
C GLY A 229 10.73 -25.35 -8.91
N SER A 230 12.07 -25.37 -8.89
CA SER A 230 12.87 -26.49 -8.41
C SER A 230 12.63 -26.77 -6.92
N TRP A 231 12.51 -25.71 -6.10
CA TRP A 231 12.15 -25.84 -4.69
C TRP A 231 10.77 -26.48 -4.55
N ALA A 232 9.77 -25.99 -5.28
CA ALA A 232 8.40 -26.52 -5.22
C ALA A 232 8.37 -28.00 -5.61
N ALA A 233 9.10 -28.38 -6.67
CA ALA A 233 9.25 -29.78 -7.10
C ALA A 233 9.83 -30.69 -6.01
N ARG A 234 10.94 -30.29 -5.38
CA ARG A 234 11.58 -31.07 -4.32
C ARG A 234 10.69 -31.25 -3.08
N HIS A 235 9.77 -30.32 -2.84
CA HIS A 235 8.90 -30.33 -1.65
C HIS A 235 7.47 -30.81 -1.98
N GLY A 236 7.26 -31.45 -3.13
CA GLY A 236 5.96 -32.05 -3.51
C GLY A 236 4.83 -31.04 -3.74
N ALA A 237 5.19 -29.77 -4.00
CA ALA A 237 4.26 -28.69 -4.28
C ALA A 237 3.96 -28.40 -5.78
N PRO A 238 4.44 -29.13 -6.82
CA PRO A 238 3.99 -28.86 -8.18
C PRO A 238 2.48 -28.99 -8.31
N GLY A 239 1.83 -27.91 -8.74
CA GLY A 239 0.37 -27.87 -8.91
C GLY A 239 -0.45 -28.00 -7.63
N ARG A 240 0.20 -27.98 -6.45
CA ARG A 240 -0.46 -28.10 -5.15
C ARG A 240 -0.22 -26.86 -4.31
N ALA A 241 -1.25 -26.38 -3.64
CA ALA A 241 -1.11 -25.29 -2.68
C ALA A 241 -0.29 -25.78 -1.47
N ALA A 242 0.80 -25.08 -1.17
CA ALA A 242 1.48 -25.18 0.11
C ALA A 242 0.60 -24.60 1.23
N LEU A 243 0.88 -25.01 2.46
CA LEU A 243 0.24 -24.42 3.64
C LEU A 243 0.61 -22.92 3.71
N PRO A 244 -0.35 -22.02 3.95
CA PRO A 244 -0.03 -20.62 4.18
C PRO A 244 1.01 -20.43 5.30
N GLY A 245 1.91 -19.46 5.13
CA GLY A 245 3.07 -19.26 6.00
C GLY A 245 4.27 -20.17 5.68
N THR A 246 4.19 -21.05 4.69
CA THR A 246 5.36 -21.79 4.19
C THR A 246 6.36 -20.82 3.55
N VAL A 247 7.66 -21.04 3.77
CA VAL A 247 8.73 -20.20 3.23
C VAL A 247 9.65 -21.03 2.35
N ALA A 248 9.77 -20.64 1.09
CA ALA A 248 10.70 -21.21 0.13
C ALA A 248 11.91 -20.28 -0.05
N VAL A 249 13.11 -20.84 -0.11
CA VAL A 249 14.35 -20.05 -0.19
C VAL A 249 15.01 -20.25 -1.55
N THR A 250 15.39 -19.14 -2.19
CA THR A 250 16.19 -19.11 -3.43
C THR A 250 17.43 -18.24 -3.24
N SER A 251 18.38 -18.35 -4.17
CA SER A 251 19.38 -17.30 -4.38
C SER A 251 18.71 -15.99 -4.78
N ALA A 252 19.49 -14.92 -4.81
CA ALA A 252 19.04 -13.60 -5.27
C ALA A 252 19.15 -13.42 -6.80
N GLY A 253 19.73 -14.39 -7.52
CA GLY A 253 20.08 -14.22 -8.93
C GLY A 253 20.97 -13.00 -9.15
N ALA A 254 20.64 -12.18 -10.15
CA ALA A 254 21.39 -10.95 -10.48
C ALA A 254 21.35 -9.88 -9.37
N LEU A 255 20.44 -9.97 -8.39
CA LEU A 255 20.44 -9.07 -7.23
C LEU A 255 21.64 -9.32 -6.29
N ALA A 256 22.38 -10.42 -6.46
CA ALA A 256 23.64 -10.66 -5.77
C ALA A 256 24.67 -9.56 -6.03
N ASP A 257 24.68 -8.97 -7.22
CA ASP A 257 25.57 -7.85 -7.58
C ASP A 257 25.22 -6.55 -6.82
N GLN A 258 24.03 -6.50 -6.21
CA GLN A 258 23.58 -5.40 -5.34
C GLN A 258 23.80 -5.72 -3.85
N GLY A 259 24.52 -6.80 -3.53
CA GLY A 259 24.71 -7.27 -2.16
C GLY A 259 23.51 -8.03 -1.59
N ILE A 260 22.51 -8.40 -2.41
CA ILE A 260 21.40 -9.23 -1.94
C ILE A 260 21.77 -10.70 -1.97
N ARG A 261 21.78 -11.38 -0.81
CA ARG A 261 22.29 -12.76 -0.75
C ARG A 261 21.21 -13.82 -0.96
N ARG A 262 19.98 -13.58 -0.49
CA ARG A 262 18.87 -14.54 -0.50
C ARG A 262 17.52 -13.87 -0.75
N ILE A 263 16.60 -14.64 -1.32
CA ILE A 263 15.17 -14.26 -1.37
C ILE A 263 14.37 -15.33 -0.65
N TYR A 264 13.59 -14.91 0.35
CA TYR A 264 12.69 -15.78 1.10
C TYR A 264 11.26 -15.55 0.62
N HIS A 265 10.72 -16.51 -0.12
CA HIS A 265 9.37 -16.46 -0.68
C HIS A 265 8.38 -16.97 0.35
N VAL A 266 7.55 -16.08 0.88
CA VAL A 266 6.56 -16.42 1.90
C VAL A 266 5.21 -16.64 1.21
N ALA A 267 4.70 -17.87 1.30
CA ALA A 267 3.41 -18.27 0.77
C ALA A 267 2.27 -17.77 1.67
N VAL A 268 1.81 -16.55 1.46
CA VAL A 268 0.72 -15.93 2.26
C VAL A 268 -0.52 -15.59 1.42
N ALA A 269 -0.39 -15.58 0.10
CA ALA A 269 -1.45 -15.22 -0.81
C ALA A 269 -2.19 -16.46 -1.32
N VAL A 270 -3.40 -16.72 -0.83
CA VAL A 270 -4.27 -17.78 -1.36
C VAL A 270 -5.00 -17.22 -2.58
N PRO A 271 -4.80 -17.74 -3.81
CA PRO A 271 -5.50 -17.22 -4.98
C PRO A 271 -7.02 -17.37 -4.82
N ARG A 272 -7.77 -16.29 -5.09
CA ARG A 272 -9.22 -16.39 -5.19
C ARG A 272 -9.57 -16.91 -6.59
N PRO A 273 -10.31 -18.04 -6.72
CA PRO A 273 -10.70 -18.57 -8.01
C PRO A 273 -11.41 -17.51 -8.88
N GLU A 274 -11.15 -17.55 -10.18
CA GLU A 274 -11.74 -16.67 -11.20
C GLU A 274 -11.43 -15.16 -11.06
N THR A 275 -10.52 -14.77 -10.16
CA THR A 275 -10.09 -13.37 -10.03
C THR A 275 -8.57 -13.22 -10.12
N ASN A 276 -8.11 -11.97 -10.08
CA ASN A 276 -6.68 -11.64 -9.96
C ASN A 276 -6.27 -11.33 -8.51
N ASP A 277 -7.17 -11.58 -7.56
CA ASP A 277 -7.04 -11.22 -6.15
C ASP A 277 -6.66 -12.42 -5.29
N TYR A 278 -6.26 -12.12 -4.06
CA TYR A 278 -5.84 -13.12 -3.10
C TYR A 278 -6.56 -12.92 -1.78
N ASP A 279 -6.80 -14.00 -1.07
CA ASP A 279 -7.12 -13.99 0.35
C ASP A 279 -5.81 -14.11 1.13
N VAL A 280 -5.62 -13.22 2.12
CA VAL A 280 -4.47 -13.23 3.02
C VAL A 280 -4.98 -13.11 4.44
N GLN A 281 -4.63 -14.06 5.30
CA GLN A 281 -4.98 -14.00 6.72
C GLN A 281 -3.81 -13.42 7.52
N PRO A 282 -4.06 -12.48 8.46
CA PRO A 282 -3.03 -11.96 9.36
C PRO A 282 -2.20 -13.06 10.06
N ALA A 283 -2.85 -14.13 10.52
CA ALA A 283 -2.17 -15.25 11.18
C ALA A 283 -1.13 -15.95 10.27
N ASP A 284 -1.36 -16.00 8.96
CA ASP A 284 -0.43 -16.60 7.99
C ASP A 284 0.80 -15.72 7.78
N ILE A 285 0.63 -14.39 7.87
CA ILE A 285 1.73 -13.42 7.85
C ILE A 285 2.62 -13.63 9.07
N THR A 286 2.04 -13.65 10.27
CA THR A 286 2.79 -13.87 11.52
C THR A 286 3.56 -15.20 11.47
N ARG A 287 2.90 -16.29 11.06
CA ARG A 287 3.53 -17.60 10.92
C ARG A 287 4.67 -17.60 9.90
N GLY A 288 4.44 -16.98 8.73
CA GLY A 288 5.44 -16.88 7.67
C GLY A 288 6.67 -16.09 8.10
N VAL A 289 6.48 -14.96 8.79
CA VAL A 289 7.57 -14.11 9.28
C VAL A 289 8.35 -14.81 10.41
N ALA A 290 7.67 -15.50 11.32
CA ALA A 290 8.34 -16.34 12.31
C ALA A 290 9.21 -17.43 11.63
N ARG A 291 8.72 -18.05 10.55
CA ARG A 291 9.50 -19.03 9.79
C ARG A 291 10.68 -18.39 9.03
N VAL A 292 10.55 -17.16 8.55
CA VAL A 292 11.66 -16.38 7.97
C VAL A 292 12.81 -16.26 8.96
N PHE A 293 12.54 -15.84 10.20
CA PHE A 293 13.59 -15.72 11.22
C PHE A 293 14.19 -17.06 11.61
N ALA A 294 13.37 -18.12 11.73
CA ALA A 294 13.88 -19.46 12.00
C ALA A 294 14.82 -19.95 10.89
N LEU A 295 14.47 -19.75 9.61
CA LEU A 295 15.33 -20.09 8.47
C LEU A 295 16.60 -19.25 8.44
N LEU A 296 16.50 -17.95 8.71
CA LEU A 296 17.65 -17.05 8.79
C LEU A 296 18.63 -17.53 9.86
N ALA A 297 18.15 -17.86 11.06
CA ALA A 297 18.97 -18.41 12.13
C ALA A 297 19.61 -19.77 11.76
N GLU A 298 18.87 -20.65 11.07
CA GLU A 298 19.35 -21.97 10.63
C GLU A 298 20.50 -21.88 9.61
N GLU A 299 20.47 -20.89 8.70
CA GLU A 299 21.46 -20.79 7.63
C GLU A 299 22.50 -19.68 7.81
N ALA A 300 22.29 -18.71 8.70
CA ALA A 300 23.16 -17.54 8.86
C ALA A 300 24.65 -17.89 8.96
N ARG A 301 24.99 -18.89 9.79
CA ARG A 301 26.38 -19.32 10.04
C ARG A 301 27.02 -20.09 8.87
N ARG A 302 26.25 -20.42 7.83
CA ARG A 302 26.76 -21.08 6.63
C ARG A 302 27.38 -20.10 5.63
N TYR A 303 27.25 -18.80 5.89
CA TYR A 303 27.79 -17.72 5.06
C TYR A 303 28.94 -17.02 5.80
N ASP A 304 29.88 -16.49 5.02
CA ASP A 304 30.96 -15.62 5.49
C ASP A 304 30.92 -14.29 4.70
N PRO A 305 30.65 -13.14 5.35
CA PRO A 305 30.21 -13.01 6.74
C PRO A 305 28.84 -13.67 6.99
N PRO A 306 28.45 -13.96 8.25
CA PRO A 306 27.11 -14.50 8.51
C PRO A 306 25.98 -13.60 8.00
N LEU A 307 24.84 -14.19 7.66
CA LEU A 307 23.62 -13.40 7.38
C LEU A 307 23.14 -12.72 8.67
N ARG A 308 22.81 -11.43 8.60
CA ARG A 308 22.40 -10.58 9.72
C ARG A 308 21.22 -9.66 9.40
N SER A 309 20.97 -9.33 8.13
CA SER A 309 19.93 -8.38 7.73
C SER A 309 18.74 -9.02 7.01
N VAL A 310 17.53 -8.54 7.32
CA VAL A 310 16.29 -8.98 6.65
C VAL A 310 15.40 -7.80 6.29
N CYS A 311 14.98 -7.74 5.02
CA CYS A 311 14.06 -6.73 4.51
C CYS A 311 12.66 -7.29 4.30
N LEU A 312 11.70 -6.69 5.00
CA LEU A 312 10.31 -7.10 5.10
C LEU A 312 9.40 -6.08 4.37
N PRO A 313 8.75 -6.47 3.27
CA PRO A 313 7.65 -5.67 2.75
C PRO A 313 6.36 -5.89 3.54
N LEU A 314 5.40 -4.99 3.38
CA LEU A 314 4.03 -5.26 3.82
C LEU A 314 3.42 -6.42 3.04
N LEU A 315 3.07 -7.49 3.76
CA LEU A 315 2.50 -8.72 3.22
C LEU A 315 0.97 -8.61 3.15
N GLY A 316 0.38 -8.89 1.99
CA GLY A 316 -1.09 -8.82 1.80
C GLY A 316 -1.69 -7.43 1.60
N ALA A 317 -0.97 -6.33 1.88
CA ALA A 317 -1.44 -4.94 1.72
C ALA A 317 -1.52 -4.44 0.26
N GLY A 318 -1.74 -5.34 -0.68
CA GLY A 318 -1.90 -5.10 -2.11
C GLY A 318 -3.16 -5.80 -2.60
N ARG A 319 -3.00 -6.81 -3.45
CA ARG A 319 -4.13 -7.63 -3.94
C ARG A 319 -4.66 -8.64 -2.91
N GLY A 320 -4.06 -8.69 -1.72
CA GLY A 320 -4.51 -9.53 -0.60
C GLY A 320 -5.62 -8.88 0.24
N GLY A 321 -5.98 -7.62 -0.03
CA GLY A 321 -7.11 -6.94 0.60
C GLY A 321 -6.86 -6.38 2.01
N LEU A 322 -5.72 -6.68 2.65
CA LEU A 322 -5.40 -6.13 3.97
C LEU A 322 -5.08 -4.64 3.89
N THR A 323 -5.46 -3.91 4.93
CA THR A 323 -4.94 -2.55 5.14
C THR A 323 -3.44 -2.60 5.49
N PRO A 324 -2.69 -1.52 5.24
CA PRO A 324 -1.30 -1.43 5.69
C PRO A 324 -1.12 -1.63 7.20
N LEU A 325 -2.11 -1.21 8.00
CA LEU A 325 -2.10 -1.37 9.46
C LEU A 325 -2.23 -2.83 9.87
N GLU A 326 -3.21 -3.56 9.33
CA GLU A 326 -3.41 -4.99 9.62
C GLU A 326 -2.20 -5.82 9.19
N SER A 327 -1.68 -5.54 7.99
CA SER A 327 -0.47 -6.17 7.45
C SER A 327 0.74 -5.94 8.34
N PHE A 328 0.95 -4.69 8.76
CA PHE A 328 2.07 -4.32 9.61
C PHE A 328 1.92 -4.92 11.01
N GLY A 329 0.74 -4.84 11.64
CA GLY A 329 0.51 -5.40 12.97
C GLY A 329 0.80 -6.90 13.01
N ALA A 330 0.27 -7.66 12.06
CA ALA A 330 0.51 -9.11 11.98
C ALA A 330 2.00 -9.48 11.78
N LEU A 331 2.69 -8.69 10.97
CA LEU A 331 4.11 -8.87 10.70
C LEU A 331 4.96 -8.47 11.92
N TRP A 332 4.64 -7.32 12.53
CA TRP A 332 5.36 -6.78 13.68
C TRP A 332 5.28 -7.71 14.88
N THR A 333 4.14 -8.37 15.13
CA THR A 333 4.01 -9.39 16.19
C THR A 333 5.12 -10.46 16.11
N ALA A 334 5.48 -10.91 14.91
CA ALA A 334 6.54 -11.90 14.74
C ALA A 334 7.94 -11.29 14.88
N VAL A 335 8.14 -10.07 14.38
CA VAL A 335 9.42 -9.33 14.51
C VAL A 335 9.72 -9.01 15.97
N GLU A 336 8.74 -8.44 16.67
CA GLU A 336 8.82 -8.09 18.09
C GLU A 336 9.14 -9.32 18.95
N ALA A 337 8.43 -10.44 18.73
CA ALA A 337 8.71 -11.68 19.46
C ALA A 337 10.13 -12.20 19.22
N GLU A 338 10.69 -12.00 18.03
CA GLU A 338 12.07 -12.39 17.73
C GLU A 338 13.09 -11.46 18.39
N LEU A 339 12.85 -10.15 18.35
CA LEU A 339 13.71 -9.15 18.99
C LEU A 339 13.66 -9.27 20.52
N ALA A 340 12.51 -9.60 21.10
CA ALA A 340 12.34 -9.84 22.53
C ALA A 340 13.16 -11.04 23.04
N ARG A 341 13.38 -12.07 22.20
CA ARG A 341 14.31 -13.19 22.50
C ARG A 341 15.78 -12.78 22.50
N GLY A 342 16.06 -11.52 22.17
CA GLY A 342 17.39 -10.95 22.20
C GLY A 342 18.17 -11.06 20.88
N ALA A 343 17.51 -11.45 19.79
CA ALA A 343 18.15 -11.54 18.48
C ALA A 343 18.77 -10.19 18.05
N ASP A 344 19.88 -10.28 17.34
CA ASP A 344 20.66 -9.12 16.85
C ASP A 344 20.59 -9.07 15.32
N TRP A 345 19.36 -8.98 14.81
CA TRP A 345 19.09 -8.87 13.38
C TRP A 345 18.96 -7.41 12.97
N ASP A 346 19.54 -7.05 11.83
CA ASP A 346 19.30 -5.77 11.19
C ASP A 346 17.93 -5.84 10.48
N ILE A 347 16.94 -5.12 11.02
CA ILE A 347 15.55 -5.17 10.54
C ILE A 347 15.28 -4.01 9.58
N HIS A 348 14.84 -4.37 8.38
CA HIS A 348 14.49 -3.42 7.33
C HIS A 348 13.05 -3.59 6.90
N PHE A 349 12.38 -2.48 6.59
CA PHE A 349 11.07 -2.44 5.97
C PHE A 349 11.14 -1.76 4.62
N VAL A 350 10.38 -2.24 3.62
CA VAL A 350 10.32 -1.58 2.31
C VAL A 350 8.89 -1.24 1.91
N VAL A 351 8.67 0.03 1.57
CA VAL A 351 7.40 0.57 1.08
C VAL A 351 7.63 1.53 -0.08
N ARG A 352 6.67 1.64 -1.01
CA ARG A 352 6.82 2.50 -2.20
C ARG A 352 6.37 3.96 -2.03
N ARG A 353 5.78 4.32 -0.89
CA ARG A 353 5.08 5.59 -0.71
C ARG A 353 5.42 6.18 0.65
N HIS A 354 5.73 7.47 0.70
CA HIS A 354 6.01 8.18 1.96
C HIS A 354 4.85 8.07 2.96
N ALA A 355 3.59 8.18 2.52
CA ALA A 355 2.44 8.00 3.41
C ALA A 355 2.41 6.65 4.16
N ARG A 356 2.96 5.58 3.55
CA ARG A 356 3.12 4.28 4.23
C ARG A 356 4.31 4.27 5.16
N ALA A 357 5.41 4.92 4.78
CA ALA A 357 6.57 5.08 5.65
C ALA A 357 6.21 5.89 6.90
N ASP A 358 5.45 6.97 6.75
CA ASP A 358 4.96 7.80 7.87
C ASP A 358 4.06 6.98 8.81
N LEU A 359 3.24 6.06 8.28
CA LEU A 359 2.44 5.15 9.10
C LEU A 359 3.33 4.20 9.90
N LEU A 360 4.29 3.53 9.24
CA LEU A 360 5.23 2.62 9.89
C LEU A 360 6.03 3.33 10.97
N GLU A 361 6.55 4.52 10.66
CA GLU A 361 7.29 5.34 11.61
C GLU A 361 6.47 5.65 12.85
N ARG A 362 5.23 6.15 12.70
CA ARG A 362 4.33 6.39 13.83
C ARG A 362 4.09 5.13 14.66
N LEU A 363 3.78 3.99 14.02
CA LEU A 363 3.52 2.73 14.72
C LEU A 363 4.75 2.20 15.44
N LEU A 364 5.94 2.38 14.89
CA LEU A 364 7.20 1.92 15.48
C LEU A 364 7.66 2.82 16.63
N THR A 365 7.33 4.11 16.60
CA THR A 365 7.72 5.06 17.67
C THR A 365 6.65 5.21 18.76
N SER A 366 5.38 4.91 18.49
CA SER A 366 4.29 5.01 19.47
C SER A 366 4.21 3.83 20.44
N VAL A 367 4.91 2.72 20.17
CA VAL A 367 4.88 1.49 20.99
C VAL A 367 5.74 1.62 22.28
N GLY A 368 6.24 2.83 22.60
CA GLY A 368 7.14 3.07 23.73
C GLY A 368 6.66 4.04 24.81
N GLU A 369 5.39 4.48 24.79
CA GLU A 369 4.86 5.49 25.73
C GLU A 369 3.95 4.94 26.86
N ASP A 370 3.80 3.62 27.01
CA ASP A 370 3.03 3.03 28.13
C ASP A 370 3.90 2.67 29.35
#